data_AF-A0A4Z2B1H4-F1
#
_entry.id   AF-A0A4Z2B1H4-F1
#
_cell.length_a   1.000
_cell.length_b   1.000
_cell.length_c   1.000
_cell.angle_alpha   90.00
_cell.angle_beta   90.00
_cell.angle_gamma   90.00
#
_symmetry.space_group_name_H-M   'P 1'
#
loop_
_entity.id
_entity.type
_entity.pdbx_description
1 polymer ?
#
loop_
_entity_poly.entity_id
_entity_poly.type
_entity_poly.pdbx_seq_one_letter_code
_entity_poly.pdbx_strand_id
1 'polypeptide(L)'
;MMQHTSCTEDRIQHALDMCLDGLRKSPASAHNWNAGQSMNRWSLEEMVKRDPDNFLILLQQIVRKAREVLEECQYELVAPLAIMFSSTLLQTPHCPPDTKLLEEAEEVFRRFLTWPEPFSSVCRNLLTTLQLEQKAPGISFQRLVREEQGIITSSQSSTTITVLLMNPGEVPAEFLSVAEQLSCVQHLQRESYITLIKHCFQSALGTKYPLQHIHRVLQPKPVSELSEIFSEVSDVLEAAAATELPAGGSRAPHPGA
;
A
#
# COMPACT_ATOMS: atom_id res chain seq x y z
N MET A 1 17.95 17.71 18.36
CA MET A 1 16.95 17.19 17.40
C MET A 1 16.90 15.65 17.34
N MET A 2 17.70 14.90 18.13
CA MET A 2 17.80 13.43 18.06
C MET A 2 16.89 12.63 19.03
N GLN A 3 16.22 13.27 19.99
CA GLN A 3 15.42 12.55 21.01
C GLN A 3 13.96 12.29 20.59
N HIS A 4 13.39 13.12 19.70
CA HIS A 4 12.00 12.98 19.30
C HIS A 4 11.77 11.82 18.31
N THR A 5 12.78 11.45 17.51
CA THR A 5 12.68 10.36 16.53
C THR A 5 12.62 8.99 17.22
N SER A 6 13.47 8.74 18.21
CA SER A 6 13.51 7.48 18.96
C SER A 6 12.21 7.20 19.72
N CYS A 7 11.60 8.21 20.36
CA CYS A 7 10.35 8.00 21.10
C CYS A 7 9.16 7.66 20.16
N THR A 8 9.09 8.28 18.99
CA THR A 8 8.05 7.96 17.99
C THR A 8 8.27 6.59 17.40
N GLU A 9 9.52 6.23 17.08
CA GLU A 9 9.89 4.90 16.61
C GLU A 9 9.45 3.82 17.62
N ASP A 10 9.81 3.96 18.90
CA ASP A 10 9.44 2.99 19.94
C ASP A 10 7.91 2.83 20.08
N ARG A 11 7.16 3.92 19.91
CA ARG A 11 5.69 3.89 19.96
C ARG A 11 5.07 3.18 18.77
N ILE A 12 5.60 3.41 17.57
CA ILE A 12 5.17 2.70 16.36
C ILE A 12 5.52 1.21 16.49
N GLN A 13 6.69 0.88 17.06
CA GLN A 13 7.11 -0.51 17.25
C GLN A 13 6.17 -1.22 18.21
N HIS A 14 5.90 -0.61 19.35
CA HIS A 14 4.98 -1.17 20.32
C HIS A 14 3.58 -1.37 19.75
N ALA A 15 3.06 -0.40 18.98
CA ALA A 15 1.75 -0.53 18.34
C ALA A 15 1.73 -1.63 17.25
N LEU A 16 2.83 -1.79 16.50
CA LEU A 16 3.02 -2.90 15.56
C LEU A 16 2.99 -4.25 16.28
N ASP A 17 3.77 -4.41 17.36
CA ASP A 17 3.80 -5.66 18.13
C ASP A 17 2.41 -5.99 18.71
N MET A 18 1.70 -4.99 19.22
CA MET A 18 0.31 -5.14 19.69
C MET A 18 -0.68 -5.59 18.59
N CYS A 19 -0.42 -5.25 17.33
CA CYS A 19 -1.22 -5.75 16.20
C CYS A 19 -0.93 -7.24 15.92
N LEU A 20 0.31 -7.67 16.13
CA LEU A 20 0.78 -9.03 15.78
C LEU A 20 0.59 -10.04 16.92
N ASP A 21 0.63 -9.61 18.19
CA ASP A 21 0.56 -10.49 19.36
C ASP A 21 -0.74 -11.32 19.44
N GLY A 22 -1.84 -10.81 18.88
CA GLY A 22 -3.11 -11.53 18.79
C GLY A 22 -3.10 -12.70 17.80
N LEU A 23 -2.22 -12.65 16.80
CA LEU A 23 -2.18 -13.58 15.67
C LEU A 23 -1.33 -14.82 15.94
N ARG A 24 -0.45 -14.77 16.95
CA ARG A 24 0.39 -15.90 17.39
C ARG A 24 -0.39 -17.01 18.11
N LYS A 25 -1.66 -16.80 18.45
CA LYS A 25 -2.46 -17.74 19.25
C LYS A 25 -3.22 -18.73 18.37
N SER A 26 -3.13 -20.01 18.74
CA SER A 26 -3.68 -21.19 18.03
C SER A 26 -5.14 -21.05 17.58
N PRO A 27 -5.53 -21.67 16.44
CA PRO A 27 -6.90 -21.64 15.88
C PRO A 27 -8.01 -22.12 16.83
N ALA A 28 -7.68 -22.79 17.94
CA ALA A 28 -8.64 -23.15 18.98
C ALA A 28 -9.24 -21.93 19.72
N SER A 29 -8.62 -20.74 19.65
CA SER A 29 -9.19 -19.50 20.24
C SER A 29 -9.89 -18.59 19.21
N ALA A 30 -10.10 -19.04 17.98
CA ALA A 30 -10.64 -18.25 16.87
C ALA A 30 -12.09 -17.76 17.06
N HIS A 31 -12.78 -18.16 18.13
CA HIS A 31 -14.16 -17.76 18.43
C HIS A 31 -14.29 -16.34 19.01
N ASN A 32 -13.18 -15.66 19.29
CA ASN A 32 -13.18 -14.27 19.69
C ASN A 32 -12.30 -13.49 18.72
N TRP A 33 -12.84 -13.08 17.57
CA TRP A 33 -12.31 -11.93 16.85
C TRP A 33 -12.52 -10.70 17.75
N ASN A 34 -11.57 -10.49 18.65
CA ASN A 34 -11.68 -9.47 19.68
C ASN A 34 -11.61 -8.12 18.96
N ALA A 35 -12.61 -7.27 19.17
CA ALA A 35 -12.60 -5.86 18.74
C ALA A 35 -11.28 -5.14 19.08
N GLY A 36 -10.53 -5.64 20.09
CA GLY A 36 -9.18 -5.18 20.40
C GLY A 36 -8.17 -5.28 19.25
N GLN A 37 -8.21 -6.30 18.39
CA GLN A 37 -7.25 -6.43 17.29
C GLN A 37 -7.51 -5.40 16.18
N SER A 38 -8.78 -5.20 15.80
CA SER A 38 -9.16 -4.14 14.86
C SER A 38 -8.91 -2.75 15.45
N MET A 39 -9.12 -2.55 16.74
CA MET A 39 -8.77 -1.31 17.45
C MET A 39 -7.25 -1.05 17.45
N ASN A 40 -6.42 -2.07 17.64
CA ASN A 40 -4.95 -1.92 17.58
C ASN A 40 -4.52 -1.48 16.18
N ARG A 41 -5.04 -2.14 15.13
CA ARG A 41 -4.74 -1.78 13.75
C ARG A 41 -5.19 -0.35 13.43
N TRP A 42 -6.41 0.02 13.81
CA TRP A 42 -6.93 1.37 13.62
C TRP A 42 -6.09 2.41 14.37
N SER A 43 -5.70 2.12 15.62
CA SER A 43 -4.87 3.03 16.43
C SER A 43 -3.49 3.26 15.81
N LEU A 44 -2.89 2.20 15.24
CA LEU A 44 -1.64 2.30 14.49
C LEU A 44 -1.81 3.18 13.24
N GLU A 45 -2.88 2.97 12.47
CA GLU A 45 -3.17 3.80 11.29
C GLU A 45 -3.35 5.28 11.66
N GLU A 46 -4.14 5.57 12.69
CA GLU A 46 -4.36 6.95 13.14
C GLU A 46 -3.10 7.60 13.72
N MET A 47 -2.19 6.82 14.31
CA MET A 47 -0.89 7.32 14.75
C MET A 47 -0.02 7.69 13.56
N VAL A 48 0.03 6.83 12.54
CA VAL A 48 0.87 7.03 11.36
C VAL A 48 0.37 8.18 10.50
N LYS A 49 -0.95 8.34 10.32
CA LYS A 49 -1.53 9.46 9.53
C LYS A 49 -1.19 10.86 10.04
N ARG A 50 -0.74 11.01 11.29
CA ARG A 50 -0.40 12.33 11.88
C ARG A 50 0.81 12.98 11.23
N ASP A 51 1.74 12.17 10.74
CA ASP A 51 2.99 12.64 10.15
C ASP A 51 3.38 11.71 8.98
N PRO A 52 3.56 12.24 7.75
CA PRO A 52 4.03 11.46 6.60
C PRO A 52 5.27 10.59 6.89
N ASP A 53 6.20 11.07 7.73
CA ASP A 53 7.43 10.34 8.04
C ASP A 53 7.16 9.07 8.85
N ASN A 54 6.05 9.02 9.61
CA ASN A 54 5.68 7.84 10.38
C ASN A 54 5.37 6.63 9.48
N PHE A 55 4.97 6.84 8.22
CA PHE A 55 4.75 5.75 7.28
C PHE A 55 6.08 5.04 6.96
N LEU A 56 7.14 5.82 6.75
CA LEU A 56 8.48 5.28 6.49
C LEU A 56 9.02 4.52 7.71
N ILE A 57 8.81 5.06 8.91
CA ILE A 57 9.18 4.39 10.16
C ILE A 57 8.42 3.06 10.29
N LEU A 58 7.11 3.04 10.04
CA LEU A 58 6.33 1.81 10.11
C LEU A 58 6.80 0.78 9.07
N LEU A 59 7.05 1.18 7.83
CA LEU A 59 7.58 0.28 6.81
C LEU A 59 8.93 -0.33 7.22
N GLN A 60 9.85 0.48 7.76
CA GLN A 60 11.14 0.01 8.27
C GLN A 60 10.96 -1.01 9.39
N GLN A 61 10.02 -0.78 10.31
CA GLN A 61 9.75 -1.70 11.41
C GLN A 61 9.10 -3.00 10.95
N ILE A 62 8.23 -2.94 9.94
CA ILE A 62 7.67 -4.16 9.33
C ILE A 62 8.79 -4.99 8.68
N VAL A 63 9.75 -4.35 8.00
CA VAL A 63 10.93 -5.05 7.43
C VAL A 63 11.80 -5.66 8.52
N ARG A 64 12.08 -4.92 9.60
CA ARG A 64 12.81 -5.43 10.78
C ARG A 64 12.11 -6.65 11.37
N LYS A 65 10.79 -6.55 11.58
CA LYS A 65 9.98 -7.65 12.10
C LYS A 65 9.94 -8.86 11.17
N ALA A 66 9.91 -8.63 9.86
CA ALA A 66 9.97 -9.70 8.88
C ALA A 66 11.32 -10.45 8.90
N ARG A 67 12.44 -9.76 9.21
CA ARG A 67 13.74 -10.43 9.45
C ARG A 67 13.69 -11.32 10.70
N GLU A 68 13.13 -10.83 11.81
CA GLU A 68 12.92 -11.64 13.02
C GLU A 68 12.07 -12.90 12.70
N VAL A 69 10.99 -12.74 11.94
CA VAL A 69 10.12 -13.85 11.53
C VAL A 69 10.86 -14.90 10.69
N LEU A 70 11.82 -14.48 9.83
CA LEU A 70 12.67 -15.41 9.08
C LEU A 70 13.60 -16.21 10.01
N GLU A 71 14.13 -15.56 11.04
CA GLU A 71 15.06 -16.18 11.99
C GLU A 71 14.34 -17.14 12.95
N GLU A 72 13.15 -16.75 13.41
CA GLU A 72 12.34 -17.51 14.37
C GLU A 72 11.36 -18.51 13.70
N CYS A 73 11.28 -18.52 12.37
CA CYS A 73 10.36 -19.36 11.59
C CYS A 73 8.86 -19.19 11.98
N GLN A 74 8.40 -17.96 12.17
CA GLN A 74 7.02 -17.64 12.57
C GLN A 74 6.06 -17.52 11.38
N TYR A 75 5.66 -18.66 10.83
CA TYR A 75 4.75 -18.78 9.67
C TYR A 75 3.49 -17.92 9.77
N GLU A 76 2.87 -17.88 10.93
CA GLU A 76 1.63 -17.17 11.20
C GLU A 76 1.71 -15.65 10.98
N LEU A 77 2.92 -15.07 11.04
CA LEU A 77 3.10 -13.62 10.89
C LEU A 77 3.42 -13.18 9.46
N VAL A 78 3.79 -14.09 8.56
CA VAL A 78 4.25 -13.72 7.21
C VAL A 78 3.16 -13.00 6.41
N ALA A 79 1.96 -13.59 6.33
CA ALA A 79 0.86 -12.99 5.59
C ALA A 79 0.39 -11.64 6.21
N PRO A 80 0.18 -11.54 7.54
CA PRO A 80 -0.10 -10.26 8.19
C PRO A 80 0.94 -9.18 7.89
N LEU A 81 2.23 -9.49 8.01
CA LEU A 81 3.31 -8.52 7.74
C LEU A 81 3.32 -8.08 6.28
N ALA A 82 3.13 -9.00 5.34
CA ALA A 82 3.10 -8.66 3.91
C ALA A 82 1.89 -7.77 3.55
N ILE A 83 0.72 -8.03 4.14
CA ILE A 83 -0.48 -7.21 3.97
C ILE A 83 -0.33 -5.84 4.64
N MET A 84 0.22 -5.80 5.86
CA MET A 84 0.50 -4.55 6.56
C MET A 84 1.52 -3.70 5.79
N PHE A 85 2.57 -4.32 5.24
CA PHE A 85 3.55 -3.62 4.40
C PHE A 85 2.87 -3.05 3.17
N SER A 86 2.12 -3.87 2.42
CA SER A 86 1.44 -3.45 1.18
C SER A 86 0.49 -2.29 1.42
N SER A 87 -0.36 -2.40 2.45
CA SER A 87 -1.34 -1.36 2.81
C SER A 87 -0.70 -0.08 3.36
N THR A 88 0.44 -0.19 4.05
CA THR A 88 1.20 0.97 4.53
C THR A 88 1.92 1.66 3.37
N LEU A 89 2.53 0.90 2.45
CA LEU A 89 3.19 1.43 1.26
C LEU A 89 2.20 2.18 0.38
N LEU A 90 1.02 1.60 0.16
CA LEU A 90 -0.07 2.20 -0.60
C LEU A 90 -0.50 3.58 -0.05
N GLN A 91 -0.43 3.77 1.26
CA GLN A 91 -0.79 5.03 1.94
C GLN A 91 0.42 5.95 2.15
N THR A 92 1.63 5.49 1.84
CA THR A 92 2.86 6.24 2.06
C THR A 92 2.92 7.37 1.04
N PRO A 93 2.93 8.65 1.47
CA PRO A 93 2.75 9.74 0.53
C PRO A 93 3.95 9.92 -0.43
N HIS A 94 5.16 9.61 0.04
CA HIS A 94 6.37 9.58 -0.77
C HIS A 94 7.40 8.67 -0.12
N CYS A 95 8.05 7.81 -0.91
CA CYS A 95 9.15 6.97 -0.47
C CYS A 95 10.45 7.47 -1.11
N PRO A 96 11.36 8.12 -0.36
CA PRO A 96 12.58 8.68 -0.92
C PRO A 96 13.53 7.58 -1.43
N PRO A 97 14.05 7.69 -2.67
CA PRO A 97 14.87 6.63 -3.30
C PRO A 97 16.22 6.42 -2.61
N ASP A 98 16.71 7.40 -1.86
CA ASP A 98 17.97 7.34 -1.11
C ASP A 98 17.90 6.47 0.15
N THR A 99 16.69 6.19 0.66
CA THR A 99 16.50 5.40 1.89
C THR A 99 16.74 3.90 1.72
N LYS A 100 16.81 3.39 0.47
CA LYS A 100 16.91 1.95 0.12
C LYS A 100 15.85 1.04 0.76
N LEU A 101 14.82 1.61 1.37
CA LEU A 101 13.80 0.88 2.13
C LEU A 101 13.10 -0.19 1.28
N LEU A 102 12.75 0.13 0.03
CA LEU A 102 12.08 -0.82 -0.86
C LEU A 102 13.02 -1.94 -1.33
N GLU A 103 14.31 -1.66 -1.50
CA GLU A 103 15.34 -2.65 -1.85
C GLU A 103 15.55 -3.63 -0.68
N GLU A 104 15.64 -3.11 0.55
CA GLU A 104 15.74 -3.92 1.76
C GLU A 104 14.49 -4.76 1.99
N ALA A 105 13.31 -4.20 1.77
CA ALA A 105 12.05 -4.96 1.83
C ALA A 105 12.04 -6.08 0.78
N GLU A 106 12.46 -5.80 -0.45
CA GLU A 106 12.53 -6.80 -1.52
C GLU A 106 13.48 -7.95 -1.16
N GLU A 107 14.66 -7.63 -0.60
CA GLU A 107 15.63 -8.62 -0.12
C GLU A 107 15.01 -9.56 0.92
N VAL A 108 14.34 -8.98 1.94
CA VAL A 108 13.73 -9.75 3.04
C VAL A 108 12.56 -10.59 2.53
N PHE A 109 11.61 -9.97 1.83
CA PHE A 109 10.40 -10.67 1.40
C PHE A 109 10.67 -11.75 0.33
N ARG A 110 11.75 -11.61 -0.45
CA ARG A 110 12.19 -12.63 -1.40
C ARG A 110 12.60 -13.94 -0.72
N ARG A 111 13.11 -13.88 0.53
CA ARG A 111 13.49 -15.09 1.28
C ARG A 111 12.28 -15.97 1.64
N PHE A 112 11.09 -15.38 1.79
CA PHE A 112 9.87 -16.15 2.02
C PHE A 112 9.36 -16.89 0.77
N LEU A 113 9.93 -16.66 -0.42
CA LEU A 113 9.54 -17.42 -1.62
C LEU A 113 9.90 -18.91 -1.52
N THR A 114 10.82 -19.29 -0.64
CA THR A 114 11.16 -20.69 -0.38
C THR A 114 10.23 -21.36 0.63
N TRP A 115 9.31 -20.62 1.23
CA TRP A 115 8.34 -21.14 2.21
C TRP A 115 7.13 -21.76 1.50
N PRO A 116 6.40 -22.68 2.14
CA PRO A 116 5.23 -23.31 1.53
C PRO A 116 4.11 -22.29 1.24
N GLU A 117 3.16 -22.68 0.39
CA GLU A 117 1.93 -21.92 0.21
C GLU A 117 1.12 -21.87 1.52
N PRO A 118 0.42 -20.75 1.84
CA PRO A 118 0.22 -19.56 1.00
C PRO A 118 1.31 -18.48 1.17
N PHE A 119 2.34 -18.71 1.99
CA PHE A 119 3.29 -17.65 2.37
C PHE A 119 4.10 -17.13 1.18
N SER A 120 4.52 -18.03 0.30
CA SER A 120 5.28 -17.68 -0.89
C SER A 120 4.44 -16.94 -1.93
N SER A 121 3.17 -17.28 -2.15
CA SER A 121 2.29 -16.51 -3.05
C SER A 121 1.98 -15.11 -2.52
N VAL A 122 1.70 -14.97 -1.22
CA VAL A 122 1.48 -13.65 -0.61
C VAL A 122 2.73 -12.77 -0.75
N CYS A 123 3.92 -13.31 -0.47
CA CYS A 123 5.16 -12.55 -0.64
C CYS A 123 5.47 -12.25 -2.11
N ARG A 124 5.12 -13.13 -3.05
CA ARG A 124 5.27 -12.89 -4.49
C ARG A 124 4.42 -11.71 -4.96
N ASN A 125 3.19 -11.62 -4.47
CA ASN A 125 2.31 -10.47 -4.77
C ASN A 125 2.92 -9.17 -4.23
N LEU A 126 3.40 -9.17 -2.98
CA LEU A 126 4.09 -8.01 -2.41
C LEU A 126 5.35 -7.63 -3.20
N LEU A 127 6.18 -8.60 -3.60
CA LEU A 127 7.38 -8.34 -4.40
C LEU A 127 7.03 -7.72 -5.76
N THR A 128 5.92 -8.14 -6.37
CA THR A 128 5.42 -7.53 -7.61
C THR A 128 5.02 -6.07 -7.38
N THR A 129 4.32 -5.78 -6.29
CA THR A 129 3.98 -4.40 -5.86
C THR A 129 5.24 -3.57 -5.61
N LEU A 130 6.22 -4.10 -4.88
CA LEU A 130 7.51 -3.43 -4.61
C LEU A 130 8.24 -3.06 -5.90
N GLN A 131 8.30 -3.97 -6.86
CA GLN A 131 8.95 -3.72 -8.15
C GLN A 131 8.23 -2.65 -8.97
N LEU A 132 6.90 -2.63 -8.94
CA LEU A 132 6.10 -1.59 -9.59
C LEU A 132 6.33 -0.22 -8.93
N GLU A 133 6.30 -0.16 -7.59
CA GLU A 133 6.49 1.07 -6.83
C GLU A 133 7.91 1.65 -6.94
N GLN A 134 8.93 0.80 -7.10
CA GLN A 134 10.29 1.25 -7.41
C GLN A 134 10.40 1.91 -8.80
N LYS A 135 9.66 1.40 -9.79
CA LYS A 135 9.69 1.93 -11.16
C LYS A 135 8.79 3.14 -11.36
N ALA A 136 7.61 3.10 -10.76
CA ALA A 136 6.55 4.09 -10.91
C ALA A 136 5.88 4.36 -9.55
N PRO A 137 6.48 5.21 -8.69
CA PRO A 137 5.96 5.49 -7.37
C PRO A 137 4.51 5.99 -7.40
N GLY A 138 3.64 5.32 -6.63
CA GLY A 138 2.22 5.60 -6.51
C GLY A 138 1.32 4.91 -7.54
N ILE A 139 1.87 4.06 -8.41
CA ILE A 139 1.06 3.33 -9.41
C ILE A 139 0.07 2.37 -8.76
N SER A 140 0.43 1.71 -7.65
CA SER A 140 -0.47 0.78 -6.96
C SER A 140 -1.66 1.50 -6.36
N PHE A 141 -1.44 2.68 -5.76
CA PHE A 141 -2.53 3.54 -5.28
C PHE A 141 -3.42 4.00 -6.42
N GLN A 142 -2.81 4.46 -7.51
CA GLN A 142 -3.55 4.93 -8.67
C GLN A 142 -4.46 3.83 -9.24
N ARG A 143 -3.93 2.63 -9.49
CA ARG A 143 -4.70 1.50 -10.03
C ARG A 143 -5.82 1.08 -9.09
N LEU A 144 -5.56 0.99 -7.78
CA LEU A 144 -6.58 0.64 -6.79
C LEU A 144 -7.74 1.64 -6.79
N VAL A 145 -7.45 2.93 -6.62
CA VAL A 145 -8.49 3.97 -6.54
C VAL A 145 -9.23 4.10 -7.87
N ARG A 146 -8.57 3.91 -9.01
CA ARG A 146 -9.24 3.88 -10.32
C ARG A 146 -10.26 2.75 -10.40
N GLU A 147 -9.90 1.55 -9.96
CA GLU A 147 -10.80 0.39 -9.95
C GLU A 147 -11.97 0.60 -9.00
N GLU A 148 -11.72 1.07 -7.77
CA GLU A 148 -12.77 1.38 -6.79
C GLU A 148 -13.74 2.46 -7.27
N GLN A 149 -13.24 3.46 -8.01
CA GLN A 149 -14.02 4.60 -8.48
C GLN A 149 -14.61 4.40 -9.89
N GLY A 150 -14.35 3.25 -10.53
CA GLY A 150 -14.81 2.96 -11.89
C GLY A 150 -14.24 3.89 -12.97
N ILE A 151 -13.02 4.43 -12.76
CA ILE A 151 -12.38 5.37 -13.69
C ILE A 151 -11.66 4.59 -14.79
N ILE A 152 -12.21 4.65 -15.99
CA ILE A 152 -11.66 4.01 -17.19
C ILE A 152 -10.59 4.91 -17.80
N THR A 153 -9.42 4.36 -18.13
CA THR A 153 -8.41 5.02 -18.97
C THR A 153 -8.20 4.21 -20.25
N SER A 154 -7.51 4.82 -21.22
CA SER A 154 -7.10 4.17 -22.48
C SER A 154 -6.30 2.87 -22.28
N SER A 155 -5.56 2.79 -21.18
CA SER A 155 -4.53 1.78 -20.93
C SER A 155 -5.03 0.51 -20.25
N GLN A 156 -6.10 0.53 -19.43
CA GLN A 156 -6.62 -0.66 -18.75
C GLN A 156 -8.10 -0.51 -18.34
N SER A 157 -8.89 -1.58 -18.55
CA SER A 157 -10.26 -1.74 -18.05
C SER A 157 -10.37 -3.06 -17.28
N SER A 158 -9.83 -3.11 -16.07
CA SER A 158 -10.12 -4.22 -15.15
C SER A 158 -11.26 -3.82 -14.24
N THR A 159 -12.33 -4.61 -14.25
CA THR A 159 -13.43 -4.50 -13.30
C THR A 159 -13.52 -5.80 -12.51
N THR A 160 -12.91 -5.86 -11.33
CA THR A 160 -13.16 -6.94 -10.38
C THR A 160 -14.49 -6.67 -9.69
N ILE A 161 -15.49 -7.51 -9.94
CA ILE A 161 -16.80 -7.41 -9.27
C ILE A 161 -16.82 -8.40 -8.11
N THR A 162 -16.91 -7.88 -6.88
CA THR A 162 -17.17 -8.70 -5.69
C THR A 162 -18.67 -8.74 -5.42
N VAL A 163 -19.28 -9.93 -5.50
CA VAL A 163 -20.69 -10.14 -5.16
C VAL A 163 -20.77 -10.85 -3.82
N LEU A 164 -21.31 -10.19 -2.81
CA LEU A 164 -21.60 -10.79 -1.51
C LEU A 164 -23.06 -11.23 -1.46
N LEU A 165 -23.30 -12.54 -1.51
CA LEU A 165 -24.63 -13.11 -1.37
C LEU A 165 -24.94 -13.33 0.12
N MET A 166 -25.89 -12.56 0.66
CA MET A 166 -26.30 -12.67 2.06
C MET A 166 -27.77 -13.03 2.17
N ASN A 167 -28.12 -13.80 3.21
CA ASN A 167 -29.50 -14.00 3.61
C ASN A 167 -30.01 -12.73 4.32
N PRO A 168 -31.05 -12.04 3.82
CA PRO A 168 -31.57 -10.82 4.43
C PRO A 168 -31.99 -10.99 5.90
N GLY A 169 -32.38 -12.21 6.30
CA GLY A 169 -32.75 -12.52 7.68
C GLY A 169 -31.58 -12.64 8.66
N GLU A 170 -30.34 -12.68 8.17
CA GLU A 170 -29.12 -12.82 8.97
C GLU A 170 -28.31 -11.51 9.06
N VAL A 171 -28.70 -10.47 8.31
CA VAL A 171 -28.01 -9.19 8.27
C VAL A 171 -28.73 -8.19 9.18
N PRO A 172 -28.04 -7.57 10.16
CA PRO A 172 -28.63 -6.53 11.00
C PRO A 172 -29.18 -5.36 10.18
N ALA A 173 -30.35 -4.83 10.56
CA ALA A 173 -31.01 -3.75 9.84
C ALA A 173 -30.15 -2.47 9.79
N GLU A 174 -29.34 -2.24 10.82
CA GLU A 174 -28.39 -1.13 10.90
C GLU A 174 -27.30 -1.24 9.82
N PHE A 175 -26.82 -2.46 9.56
CA PHE A 175 -25.83 -2.71 8.51
C PHE A 175 -26.42 -2.43 7.12
N LEU A 176 -27.64 -2.90 6.85
CA LEU A 176 -28.33 -2.63 5.59
C LEU A 176 -28.57 -1.14 5.38
N SER A 177 -28.98 -0.42 6.42
CA SER A 177 -29.17 1.03 6.35
C SER A 177 -27.88 1.77 6.00
N VAL A 178 -26.74 1.36 6.59
CA VAL A 178 -25.43 1.94 6.24
C VAL A 178 -25.02 1.56 4.82
N ALA A 179 -25.23 0.31 4.40
CA ALA A 179 -24.91 -0.13 3.04
C ALA A 179 -25.71 0.64 1.99
N GLU A 180 -27.01 0.88 2.22
CA GLU A 180 -27.85 1.71 1.36
C GLU A 180 -27.38 3.17 1.32
N GLN A 181 -27.02 3.75 2.47
CA GLN A 181 -26.45 5.11 2.52
C GLN A 181 -25.16 5.20 1.71
N LEU A 182 -24.26 4.22 1.86
CA LEU A 182 -23.00 4.15 1.11
C LEU A 182 -23.24 3.93 -0.39
N SER A 183 -24.25 3.14 -0.77
CA SER A 183 -24.61 2.95 -2.18
C SER A 183 -25.10 4.24 -2.86
N CYS A 184 -25.61 5.19 -2.07
CA CYS A 184 -26.05 6.50 -2.54
C CYS A 184 -24.92 7.55 -2.57
N VAL A 185 -23.72 7.24 -2.03
CA VAL A 185 -22.58 8.14 -2.09
C VAL A 185 -22.08 8.19 -3.53
N GLN A 186 -22.55 9.18 -4.28
CA GLN A 186 -21.93 9.53 -5.55
C GLN A 186 -20.57 10.15 -5.26
N HIS A 187 -19.50 9.38 -5.43
CA HIS A 187 -18.17 9.96 -5.47
C HIS A 187 -18.12 10.97 -6.61
N LEU A 188 -17.84 12.22 -6.25
CA LEU A 188 -17.66 13.29 -7.24
C LEU A 188 -16.41 12.95 -8.05
N GLN A 189 -16.61 12.45 -9.28
CA GLN A 189 -15.54 12.06 -10.21
C GLN A 189 -14.42 13.11 -10.31
N ARG A 190 -14.80 14.40 -10.19
CA ARG A 190 -13.88 15.54 -10.07
C ARG A 190 -12.89 15.41 -8.92
N GLU A 191 -13.36 15.14 -7.70
CA GLU A 191 -12.51 15.01 -6.51
C GLU A 191 -11.61 13.78 -6.61
N SER A 192 -12.08 12.70 -7.23
CA SER A 192 -11.26 11.52 -7.52
C SER A 192 -10.10 11.86 -8.45
N TYR A 193 -10.34 12.59 -9.55
CA TYR A 193 -9.25 13.06 -10.42
C TYR A 193 -8.25 13.96 -9.70
N ILE A 194 -8.74 14.95 -8.94
CA ILE A 194 -7.87 15.87 -8.18
C ILE A 194 -7.01 15.09 -7.18
N THR A 195 -7.60 14.13 -6.48
CA THR A 195 -6.89 13.28 -5.50
C THR A 195 -5.84 12.42 -6.17
N LEU A 196 -6.19 11.74 -7.27
CA LEU A 196 -5.29 10.88 -8.03
C LEU A 196 -4.11 11.68 -8.61
N ILE A 197 -4.37 12.82 -9.24
CA ILE A 197 -3.31 13.68 -9.80
C ILE A 197 -2.38 14.14 -8.67
N LYS A 198 -2.93 14.66 -7.56
CA LYS A 198 -2.11 15.08 -6.40
C LYS A 198 -1.25 13.95 -5.88
N HIS A 199 -1.82 12.75 -5.74
CA HIS A 199 -1.09 11.59 -5.26
C HIS A 199 0.09 11.24 -6.19
N CYS A 200 -0.13 11.22 -7.51
CA CYS A 200 0.93 10.91 -8.48
C CYS A 200 2.11 11.90 -8.38
N PHE A 201 1.83 13.19 -8.22
CA PHE A 201 2.88 14.20 -8.01
C PHE A 201 3.59 13.99 -6.66
N GLN A 202 2.84 13.68 -5.61
CA GLN A 202 3.41 13.45 -4.28
C GLN A 202 4.33 12.22 -4.24
N SER A 203 3.85 11.10 -4.77
CA SER A 203 4.57 9.82 -4.73
C SER A 203 5.85 9.88 -5.54
N ALA A 204 5.83 10.48 -6.73
CA ALA A 204 6.97 10.53 -7.63
C ALA A 204 7.96 11.66 -7.32
N LEU A 205 7.50 12.81 -6.82
CA LEU A 205 8.30 14.03 -6.71
C LEU A 205 8.43 14.55 -5.27
N GLY A 206 7.82 13.87 -4.31
CA GLY A 206 7.85 14.22 -2.90
C GLY A 206 7.30 15.61 -2.63
N THR A 207 8.06 16.41 -1.88
CA THR A 207 7.68 17.78 -1.48
C THR A 207 8.09 18.84 -2.51
N LYS A 208 8.63 18.46 -3.67
CA LYS A 208 9.08 19.39 -4.71
C LYS A 208 7.96 20.35 -5.17
N TYR A 209 6.72 19.87 -5.20
CA TYR A 209 5.55 20.66 -5.54
C TYR A 209 4.53 20.66 -4.40
N PRO A 210 4.21 21.82 -3.78
CA PRO A 210 3.23 21.87 -2.70
C PRO A 210 1.85 21.41 -3.16
N LEU A 211 1.27 20.41 -2.49
CA LEU A 211 -0.04 19.84 -2.85
C LEU A 211 -1.18 20.87 -2.83
N GLN A 212 -1.08 21.88 -1.97
CA GLN A 212 -2.04 22.98 -1.91
C GLN A 212 -2.02 23.80 -3.21
N HIS A 213 -0.85 23.98 -3.81
CA HIS A 213 -0.73 24.70 -5.08
C HIS A 213 -1.34 23.89 -6.21
N ILE A 214 -1.00 22.59 -6.30
CA ILE A 214 -1.61 21.67 -7.28
C ILE A 214 -3.13 21.69 -7.14
N HIS A 215 -3.65 21.56 -5.92
CA HIS A 215 -5.08 21.60 -5.66
C HIS A 215 -5.73 22.91 -6.13
N ARG A 216 -5.14 24.07 -5.82
CA ARG A 216 -5.67 25.38 -6.25
C ARG A 216 -5.73 25.53 -7.76
N VAL A 217 -4.77 24.96 -8.50
CA VAL A 217 -4.72 25.01 -9.97
C VAL A 217 -5.73 24.04 -10.59
N LEU A 218 -5.95 22.88 -9.99
CA LEU A 218 -6.89 21.87 -10.50
C LEU A 218 -8.35 22.21 -10.16
N GLN A 219 -8.62 22.86 -9.03
CA GLN A 219 -9.99 23.20 -8.60
C GLN A 219 -10.80 23.95 -9.68
N PRO A 220 -10.36 25.07 -10.28
CA PRO A 220 -11.20 25.78 -11.26
C PRO A 220 -11.43 25.03 -12.58
N LYS A 221 -10.76 23.89 -12.83
CA LYS A 221 -10.82 23.19 -14.11
C LYS A 221 -12.12 22.37 -14.27
N PRO A 222 -12.68 22.29 -15.49
CA PRO A 222 -13.79 21.41 -15.79
C PRO A 222 -13.36 19.94 -15.73
N VAL A 223 -14.31 19.03 -15.55
CA VAL A 223 -14.07 17.58 -15.43
C VAL A 223 -13.40 17.01 -16.69
N SER A 224 -13.70 17.54 -17.88
CA SER A 224 -13.07 17.10 -19.14
C SER A 224 -11.56 17.35 -19.12
N GLU A 225 -11.13 18.55 -18.71
CA GLU A 225 -9.71 18.90 -18.63
C GLU A 225 -9.01 18.09 -17.52
N LEU A 226 -9.68 17.85 -16.39
CA LEU A 226 -9.13 16.98 -15.33
C LEU A 226 -8.95 15.53 -15.80
N SER A 227 -9.88 15.02 -16.60
CA SER A 227 -9.79 13.68 -17.19
C SER A 227 -8.62 13.57 -18.18
N GLU A 228 -8.38 14.60 -18.99
CA GLU A 228 -7.26 14.66 -19.92
C GLU A 228 -5.92 14.68 -19.17
N ILE A 229 -5.77 15.59 -18.20
CA ILE A 229 -4.57 15.66 -17.34
C ILE A 229 -4.33 14.32 -16.64
N PHE A 230 -5.38 13.72 -16.09
CA PHE A 230 -5.27 12.44 -15.41
C PHE A 230 -4.86 11.31 -16.37
N SER A 231 -5.39 11.30 -17.60
CA SER A 231 -5.00 10.32 -18.61
C SER A 231 -3.52 10.43 -18.94
N GLU A 232 -3.03 11.65 -19.19
CA GLU A 232 -1.60 11.88 -19.48
C GLU A 232 -0.70 11.41 -18.33
N VAL A 233 -1.04 11.77 -17.09
CA VAL A 233 -0.29 11.34 -15.90
C VAL A 233 -0.32 9.82 -15.74
N SER A 234 -1.47 9.19 -16.02
CA SER A 234 -1.62 7.73 -15.97
C SER A 234 -0.78 7.03 -17.02
N ASP A 235 -0.78 7.53 -18.25
CA ASP A 235 0.00 6.95 -19.34
C ASP A 235 1.51 7.02 -19.04
N VAL A 236 1.98 8.12 -18.42
CA VAL A 236 3.37 8.24 -17.96
C VAL A 236 3.71 7.21 -16.88
N LEU A 237 2.85 7.03 -15.87
CA LEU A 237 3.07 6.05 -14.80
C LEU A 237 3.05 4.62 -15.33
N GLU A 238 2.09 4.29 -16.19
CA GLU A 238 1.97 2.97 -16.81
C GLU A 238 3.18 2.65 -17.71
N ALA A 239 3.67 3.63 -18.49
CA ALA A 239 4.88 3.47 -19.29
C ALA A 239 6.13 3.26 -18.41
N ALA A 240 6.26 3.99 -17.30
CA ALA A 240 7.35 3.81 -16.35
C ALA A 240 7.31 2.40 -15.72
N ALA A 241 6.13 1.92 -15.32
CA ALA A 241 5.96 0.58 -14.75
C ALA A 241 6.25 -0.54 -15.76
N ALA A 242 5.88 -0.34 -17.02
CA ALA A 242 6.13 -1.29 -18.11
C ALA A 242 7.60 -1.34 -18.57
N THR A 243 8.43 -0.38 -18.15
CA THR A 243 9.84 -0.37 -18.50
C THR A 243 10.55 -1.59 -17.87
N GLU A 244 11.12 -2.46 -18.70
CA GLU A 244 12.02 -3.51 -18.23
C GLU A 244 13.31 -2.87 -17.72
N LEU A 245 13.70 -3.19 -16.48
CA LEU A 245 15.03 -2.83 -15.99
C LEU A 245 16.04 -3.59 -16.87
N PRO A 246 17.03 -2.93 -17.49
CA PRO A 246 18.05 -3.64 -18.22
C PRO A 246 18.72 -4.61 -17.23
N ALA A 247 18.62 -5.91 -17.53
CA ALA A 247 19.31 -6.94 -16.77
C ALA A 247 20.78 -6.53 -16.66
N GLY A 248 21.31 -6.46 -15.44
CA GLY A 248 22.73 -6.27 -15.17
C GLY A 248 23.54 -7.42 -15.79
N GLY A 249 23.78 -7.34 -17.09
CA GLY A 249 24.60 -8.26 -17.86
C GLY A 249 26.06 -7.91 -17.70
N SER A 250 26.63 -8.17 -16.52
CA SER A 250 28.07 -8.37 -16.43
C SER A 250 28.37 -9.85 -16.71
N ARG A 251 28.22 -10.23 -17.98
CA ARG A 251 28.83 -11.46 -18.48
C ARG A 251 30.31 -11.15 -18.63
N ALA A 252 31.09 -11.46 -17.59
CA ALA A 252 32.54 -11.34 -17.63
C ALA A 252 33.06 -12.11 -18.87
N PRO A 253 33.90 -11.50 -19.71
CA PRO A 253 34.57 -12.24 -20.77
C PRO A 253 35.56 -13.20 -20.10
N HIS A 254 35.37 -14.50 -20.33
CA HIS A 254 36.42 -15.49 -20.13
C HIS A 254 37.66 -15.06 -20.93
N PRO A 255 38.84 -14.85 -20.30
CA PRO A 255 40.06 -14.77 -21.06
C PRO A 255 40.44 -16.20 -21.46
N GLY A 256 40.42 -16.46 -22.76
CA GLY A 256 41.10 -17.62 -23.32
C GLY A 256 42.61 -17.40 -23.28
N ALA A 257 43.31 -18.33 -22.65
CA ALA A 257 44.62 -18.86 -23.04
C ALA A 257 44.81 -20.20 -22.30
#